data_AF-A0A8T1FS99-F1
#
_entry.id   AF-A0A8T1FS99-F1
#
_cell.length_a   1.000
_cell.length_b   1.000
_cell.length_c   1.000
_cell.angle_alpha   90.00
_cell.angle_beta   90.00
_cell.angle_gamma   90.00
#
_symmetry.space_group_name_H-M   'P 1'
#
loop_
_entity.id
_entity.type
_entity.pdbx_description
1 polymer ?
#
loop_
_entity_poly.entity_id
_entity_poly.type
_entity_poly.pdbx_seq_one_letter_code
_entity_poly.pdbx_strand_id
1 'polypeptide(L)'
;MDNTLPLSAEDKRAREEWAWEMLMNKDPVRSWDCIIFSDEKKWSLDGPDGFQTYWRDLRRPPRQTKRRQAGGGSVMVWAGISAAGKTKLAVLHGKQNSDDYVYTLSEFLLPFDHSHYGTDFTFQQDGASIHTSKRTNEFFTEQEIRVLPWTARSPDLNPIENLWSIMTRQVYANGKQYSSVGEITEALYETWDAIEMDTIKSLIESMPRRCKECIKKHDNKTHY
;
A
#
# COMPACT_ATOMS: atom_id res chain seq x y z
N MET A 1 -9.72 9.36 14.81
CA MET A 1 -11.06 9.41 14.19
C MET A 1 -10.88 9.00 12.76
N ASP A 2 -11.59 7.96 12.33
CA ASP A 2 -11.53 7.43 10.97
C ASP A 2 -12.20 8.44 10.03
N ASN A 3 -11.41 9.21 9.29
CA ASN A 3 -11.89 10.29 8.41
C ASN A 3 -12.41 9.75 7.06
N THR A 4 -12.57 8.44 6.91
CA THR A 4 -13.13 7.84 5.70
C THR A 4 -14.66 7.94 5.74
N LEU A 5 -15.28 8.57 4.74
CA LEU A 5 -16.74 8.55 4.57
C LEU A 5 -17.25 7.09 4.61
N PRO A 6 -18.49 6.82 5.06
CA PRO A 6 -19.05 5.46 4.95
C PRO A 6 -19.03 4.98 3.48
N LEU A 7 -18.86 3.68 3.27
CA LEU A 7 -18.94 3.06 1.94
C LEU A 7 -20.36 3.23 1.38
N SER A 8 -20.47 3.64 0.12
CA SER A 8 -21.75 3.72 -0.57
C SER A 8 -22.32 2.31 -0.83
N ALA A 9 -23.62 2.20 -1.11
CA ALA A 9 -24.21 0.89 -1.46
C ALA A 9 -23.66 0.33 -2.78
N GLU A 10 -23.18 1.20 -3.66
CA GLU A 10 -22.52 0.84 -4.91
C GLU A 10 -21.09 0.34 -4.66
N ASP A 11 -20.32 1.04 -3.82
CA ASP A 11 -18.97 0.63 -3.40
C ASP A 11 -19.02 -0.77 -2.78
N LYS A 12 -20.04 -1.04 -1.97
CA LYS A 12 -20.25 -2.33 -1.31
C LYS A 12 -20.47 -3.45 -2.33
N ARG A 13 -21.40 -3.29 -3.27
CA ARG A 13 -21.64 -4.31 -4.30
C ARG A 13 -20.43 -4.56 -5.17
N ALA A 14 -19.74 -3.51 -5.61
CA ALA A 14 -18.53 -3.65 -6.42
C ALA A 14 -17.47 -4.46 -5.66
N ARG A 15 -17.30 -4.22 -4.36
CA ARG A 15 -16.42 -5.01 -3.48
C ARG A 15 -16.82 -6.47 -3.39
N GLU A 16 -18.11 -6.76 -3.22
CA GLU A 16 -18.61 -8.13 -3.16
C GLU A 16 -18.34 -8.87 -4.47
N GLU A 17 -18.71 -8.26 -5.59
CA GLU A 17 -18.54 -8.81 -6.93
C GLU A 17 -17.07 -9.09 -7.21
N TRP A 18 -16.19 -8.14 -6.92
CA TRP A 18 -14.75 -8.32 -7.05
C TRP A 18 -14.22 -9.46 -6.18
N ALA A 19 -14.64 -9.54 -4.91
CA ALA A 19 -14.21 -10.59 -4.00
C ALA A 19 -14.68 -11.98 -4.48
N TRP A 20 -15.90 -12.08 -5.02
CA TRP A 20 -16.42 -13.30 -5.64
C TRP A 20 -15.63 -13.68 -6.89
N GLU A 21 -15.40 -12.74 -7.80
CA GLU A 21 -14.63 -12.96 -9.02
C GLU A 21 -13.23 -13.48 -8.70
N MET A 22 -12.53 -12.85 -7.75
CA MET A 22 -11.19 -13.26 -7.34
C MET A 22 -11.16 -14.65 -6.69
N LEU A 23 -12.20 -15.04 -5.96
CA LEU A 23 -12.28 -16.38 -5.35
C LEU A 23 -12.66 -17.48 -6.34
N MET A 24 -13.48 -17.15 -7.33
CA MET A 24 -13.95 -18.11 -8.34
C MET A 24 -13.03 -18.20 -9.56
N ASN A 25 -12.06 -17.30 -9.65
CA ASN A 25 -11.17 -17.20 -10.79
C ASN A 25 -10.34 -18.47 -10.98
N LYS A 26 -10.28 -18.94 -12.23
CA LYS A 26 -9.42 -20.06 -12.65
C LYS A 26 -8.32 -19.63 -13.63
N ASP A 27 -8.26 -18.34 -13.98
CA ASP A 27 -7.18 -17.78 -14.79
C ASP A 27 -5.87 -17.82 -13.97
N PRO A 28 -4.85 -18.58 -14.40
CA PRO A 28 -3.59 -18.69 -13.67
C PRO A 28 -2.86 -17.34 -13.54
N VAL A 29 -3.05 -16.40 -14.48
CA VAL A 29 -2.41 -15.07 -14.45
C VAL A 29 -3.08 -14.13 -13.42
N ARG A 30 -4.29 -14.47 -12.96
CA ARG A 30 -4.97 -13.83 -11.84
C ARG A 30 -4.88 -14.66 -10.55
N SER A 31 -3.97 -15.63 -10.51
CA SER A 31 -3.57 -16.26 -9.25
C SER A 31 -2.94 -15.22 -8.34
N TRP A 32 -3.19 -15.33 -7.03
CA TRP A 32 -2.56 -14.48 -6.02
C TRP A 32 -1.04 -14.47 -6.10
N ASP A 33 -0.45 -15.55 -6.64
CA ASP A 33 1.00 -15.70 -6.80
C ASP A 33 1.60 -14.81 -7.91
N CYS A 34 0.77 -14.43 -8.89
CA CYS A 34 1.15 -13.62 -10.06
C CYS A 34 0.60 -12.19 -10.00
N ILE A 35 -0.06 -11.80 -8.90
CA ILE A 35 -0.55 -10.44 -8.71
C ILE A 35 0.49 -9.63 -7.95
N ILE A 36 0.81 -8.45 -8.48
CA ILE A 36 1.65 -7.46 -7.82
C ILE A 36 0.72 -6.38 -7.25
N PHE A 37 0.66 -6.30 -5.93
CA PHE A 37 -0.08 -5.27 -5.19
C PHE A 37 0.82 -4.07 -4.96
N SER A 38 0.29 -2.86 -5.20
CA SER A 38 1.05 -1.62 -5.01
C SER A 38 0.23 -0.54 -4.33
N ASP A 39 0.93 0.43 -3.75
CA ASP A 39 0.32 1.57 -3.10
C ASP A 39 1.35 2.67 -2.78
N GLU A 40 0.89 3.90 -2.61
CA GLU A 40 1.66 5.02 -2.09
C GLU A 40 1.39 5.30 -0.61
N LYS A 41 2.45 5.52 0.17
CA LYS A 41 2.33 5.93 1.56
C LYS A 41 3.07 7.20 1.88
N LYS A 42 2.39 8.10 2.60
CA LYS A 42 3.00 9.27 3.22
C LYS A 42 3.52 8.96 4.63
N TRP A 43 4.75 9.38 4.90
CA TRP A 43 5.47 9.26 6.16
C TRP A 43 5.83 10.63 6.71
N SER A 44 5.44 10.92 7.94
CA SER A 44 5.60 12.23 8.57
C SER A 44 6.74 12.24 9.59
N LEU A 45 7.52 13.32 9.67
CA LEU A 45 8.63 13.43 10.64
C LEU A 45 8.17 13.37 12.10
N ASP A 46 6.97 13.89 12.38
CA ASP A 46 6.43 14.02 13.74
C ASP A 46 5.80 12.73 14.29
N GLY A 47 5.82 11.65 13.51
CA GLY A 47 5.19 10.38 13.83
C GLY A 47 4.00 10.06 12.92
N PRO A 48 3.45 8.84 13.05
CA PRO A 48 2.37 8.36 12.20
C PRO A 48 1.03 9.00 12.57
N ASP A 49 0.20 9.24 11.55
CA ASP A 49 -1.16 9.73 11.73
C ASP A 49 -1.97 8.70 12.53
N GLY A 50 -2.33 9.02 13.78
CA GLY A 50 -3.21 8.19 14.60
C GLY A 50 -2.62 7.63 15.90
N PHE A 51 -1.30 7.67 16.13
CA PHE A 51 -0.71 7.34 17.45
C PHE A 51 -0.88 8.47 18.49
N GLN A 52 -2.03 9.16 18.46
CA GLN A 52 -2.39 10.20 19.41
C GLN A 52 -2.89 9.65 20.76
N THR A 53 -3.03 8.33 20.88
CA THR A 53 -3.45 7.67 22.12
C THR A 53 -2.34 6.76 22.64
N TYR A 54 -1.96 6.95 23.90
CA TYR A 54 -1.00 6.11 24.61
C TYR A 54 -1.52 5.79 26.01
N TRP A 55 -1.21 4.60 26.50
CA TRP A 55 -1.50 4.22 27.88
C TRP A 55 -0.56 4.98 28.81
N ARG A 56 -1.14 5.82 29.67
CA ARG A 56 -0.40 6.68 30.60
C ARG A 56 -0.64 6.21 32.03
N ASP A 57 0.44 5.91 32.75
CA ASP A 57 0.41 5.90 34.22
C ASP A 57 0.29 7.35 34.72
N LEU A 58 -0.81 7.66 35.41
CA LEU A 58 -1.12 9.02 35.91
C LEU A 58 -0.08 9.53 36.92
N ARG A 59 0.72 8.64 37.52
CA ARG A 59 1.80 8.97 38.47
C ARG A 59 3.06 9.49 37.77
N ARG A 60 3.19 9.31 36.45
CA ARG A 60 4.32 9.82 35.66
C ARG A 60 3.94 11.12 34.93
N PRO A 61 4.90 12.05 34.72
CA PRO A 61 4.64 13.22 33.90
C PRO A 61 4.14 12.79 32.51
N PRO A 62 3.22 13.55 31.91
CA PRO A 62 2.69 13.23 30.60
C PRO A 62 3.82 13.17 29.57
N ARG A 63 3.76 12.21 28.64
CA ARG A 63 4.65 12.19 27.49
C ARG A 63 4.48 13.51 26.75
N GLN A 64 5.52 14.34 26.72
CA GLN A 64 5.52 15.55 25.91
C GLN A 64 5.95 15.19 24.49
N THR A 65 4.99 15.18 23.57
CA THR A 65 5.27 15.15 22.14
C THR A 65 5.24 16.59 21.64
N LYS A 66 6.36 17.12 21.15
CA LYS A 66 6.36 18.42 20.47
C LYS A 66 5.84 18.19 19.05
N ARG A 67 4.78 18.92 18.67
CA ARG A 67 4.41 19.13 17.27
C ARG A 67 5.12 20.38 16.77
N ARG A 68 5.76 20.33 15.60
CA ARG A 68 6.27 21.55 14.97
C ARG A 68 5.08 22.42 14.57
N GLN A 69 5.15 23.73 14.89
CA GLN A 69 4.09 24.70 14.59
C GLN A 69 4.05 25.07 13.08
N ALA A 70 5.10 24.74 12.32
CA ALA A 70 5.19 24.85 10.87
C ALA A 70 6.24 23.87 10.31
N GLY A 71 5.98 23.30 9.12
CA GLY A 71 7.00 22.60 8.34
C GLY A 71 7.40 21.20 8.82
N GLY A 72 6.46 20.40 9.34
CA GLY A 72 6.67 18.97 9.52
C GLY A 72 6.84 18.31 8.16
N GLY A 73 8.09 18.15 7.71
CA GLY A 73 8.41 17.46 6.46
C GLY A 73 7.75 16.08 6.39
N SER A 74 7.56 15.60 5.18
CA SER A 74 7.06 14.26 4.94
C SER A 74 7.71 13.67 3.71
N VAL A 75 7.82 12.36 3.69
CA VAL A 75 8.28 11.58 2.54
C VAL A 75 7.08 10.80 2.03
N MET A 76 6.82 10.86 0.73
CA MET A 76 5.89 9.97 0.07
C MET A 76 6.71 8.87 -0.60
N VAL A 77 6.29 7.62 -0.44
CA VAL A 77 6.95 6.46 -1.04
C VAL A 77 5.96 5.62 -1.81
N TRP A 78 6.45 4.90 -2.81
CA TRP A 78 5.72 3.88 -3.55
C TRP A 78 6.46 2.55 -3.44
N ALA A 79 5.71 1.45 -3.36
CA ALA A 79 6.26 0.11 -3.54
C ALA A 79 5.23 -0.88 -4.04
N GLY A 80 5.70 -2.02 -4.53
CA GLY A 80 4.92 -3.19 -4.85
C GLY A 80 5.36 -4.43 -4.08
N ILE A 81 4.42 -5.36 -3.86
CA ILE A 81 4.67 -6.69 -3.28
C ILE A 81 3.91 -7.77 -4.05
N SER A 82 4.47 -8.98 -4.08
CA SER A 82 3.89 -10.17 -4.68
C SER A 82 4.38 -11.43 -3.96
N ALA A 83 3.89 -12.61 -4.36
CA ALA A 83 4.37 -13.87 -3.80
C ALA A 83 5.87 -14.14 -4.08
N ALA A 84 6.46 -13.48 -5.08
CA ALA A 84 7.88 -13.57 -5.41
C ALA A 84 8.76 -12.62 -4.59
N GLY A 85 8.20 -11.51 -4.08
CA GLY A 85 8.94 -10.61 -3.21
C GLY A 85 8.37 -9.20 -3.14
N LYS A 86 9.28 -8.23 -3.04
CA LYS A 86 8.97 -6.81 -2.95
C LYS A 86 9.82 -6.05 -3.95
N THR A 87 9.26 -4.98 -4.52
CA THR A 87 10.02 -4.05 -5.37
C THR A 87 11.08 -3.31 -4.54
N LYS A 88 11.93 -2.54 -5.21
CA LYS A 88 12.66 -1.47 -4.52
C LYS A 88 11.66 -0.40 -4.05
N LEU A 89 11.98 0.27 -2.94
CA LEU A 89 11.19 1.39 -2.42
C LEU A 89 11.49 2.66 -3.23
N ALA A 90 10.47 3.24 -3.85
CA ALA A 90 10.59 4.50 -4.59
C ALA A 90 10.25 5.67 -3.67
N VAL A 91 11.09 6.70 -3.64
CA VAL A 91 10.78 7.97 -2.96
C VAL A 91 10.20 8.94 -3.97
N LEU A 92 8.98 9.41 -3.71
CA LEU A 92 8.25 10.32 -4.59
C LEU A 92 8.52 11.77 -4.17
N HIS A 93 8.97 12.57 -5.13
CA HIS A 93 9.31 13.96 -4.89
C HIS A 93 8.22 14.91 -5.39
N GLY A 94 7.79 15.83 -4.52
CA GLY A 94 6.84 16.87 -4.89
C GLY A 94 5.45 16.35 -5.24
N LYS A 95 4.72 17.12 -6.06
CA LYS A 95 3.39 16.74 -6.53
C LYS A 95 3.52 15.80 -7.72
N GLN A 96 2.97 14.61 -7.58
CA GLN A 96 2.98 13.59 -8.63
C GLN A 96 1.99 13.93 -9.76
N ASN A 97 2.43 13.71 -10.99
CA ASN A 97 1.60 13.69 -12.18
C ASN A 97 1.70 12.31 -12.87
N SER A 98 1.00 12.15 -13.99
CA SER A 98 0.96 10.88 -14.72
C SER A 98 2.31 10.45 -15.28
N ASP A 99 3.17 11.37 -15.70
CA ASP A 99 4.52 11.04 -16.21
C ASP A 99 5.45 10.61 -15.07
N ASP A 100 5.35 11.23 -13.89
CA ASP A 100 6.10 10.80 -12.70
C ASP A 100 5.68 9.38 -12.27
N TYR A 101 4.39 9.08 -12.36
CA TYR A 101 3.86 7.74 -12.08
C TYR A 101 4.34 6.72 -13.10
N VAL A 102 4.29 7.03 -14.41
CA VAL A 102 4.84 6.17 -15.46
C VAL A 102 6.34 5.92 -15.25
N TYR A 103 7.11 6.93 -14.88
CA TYR A 103 8.51 6.78 -14.52
C TYR A 103 8.71 5.85 -13.31
N THR A 104 7.87 5.98 -12.28
CA THR A 104 7.91 5.10 -11.11
C THR A 104 7.64 3.64 -11.52
N LEU A 105 6.65 3.40 -12.36
CA LEU A 105 6.37 2.06 -12.87
C LEU A 105 7.52 1.54 -13.74
N SER A 106 8.08 2.35 -14.63
CA SER A 106 9.17 1.90 -15.50
C SER A 106 10.45 1.55 -14.74
N GLU A 107 10.77 2.29 -13.67
CA GLU A 107 12.01 2.10 -12.93
C GLU A 107 11.90 1.09 -11.77
N PHE A 108 10.71 0.95 -11.17
CA PHE A 108 10.54 0.15 -9.96
C PHE A 108 9.63 -1.06 -10.12
N LEU A 109 8.61 -1.00 -11.00
CA LEU A 109 7.74 -2.14 -11.30
C LEU A 109 8.37 -3.04 -12.37
N LEU A 110 8.69 -2.50 -13.55
CA LEU A 110 9.14 -3.28 -14.71
C LEU A 110 10.42 -4.12 -14.47
N PRO A 111 11.43 -3.65 -13.72
CA PRO A 111 12.59 -4.50 -13.45
C PRO A 111 12.25 -5.67 -12.52
N PHE A 112 11.28 -5.47 -11.62
CA PHE A 112 10.84 -6.50 -10.69
C PHE A 112 9.93 -7.53 -11.38
N ASP A 113 8.98 -7.08 -12.19
CA ASP A 113 8.05 -8.00 -12.87
C ASP A 113 8.75 -8.87 -13.92
N HIS A 114 9.59 -8.30 -14.78
CA HIS A 114 10.29 -9.03 -15.84
C HIS A 114 11.26 -10.05 -15.29
N SER A 115 11.88 -9.77 -14.12
CA SER A 115 12.83 -10.69 -13.50
C SER A 115 12.18 -11.89 -12.81
N HIS A 116 10.91 -11.78 -12.38
CA HIS A 116 10.22 -12.84 -11.63
C HIS A 116 9.10 -13.54 -12.42
N TYR A 117 8.42 -12.81 -13.30
CA TYR A 117 7.19 -13.24 -13.97
C TYR A 117 7.24 -13.10 -15.50
N GLY A 118 8.24 -12.41 -16.05
CA GLY A 118 8.24 -12.07 -17.47
C GLY A 118 7.02 -11.19 -17.78
N THR A 119 6.19 -11.62 -18.73
CA THR A 119 4.93 -10.94 -19.11
C THR A 119 3.69 -11.52 -18.40
N ASP A 120 3.85 -12.58 -17.61
CA ASP A 120 2.74 -13.36 -17.05
C ASP A 120 2.34 -12.89 -15.63
N PHE A 121 2.10 -11.58 -15.48
CA PHE A 121 1.66 -10.99 -14.22
C PHE A 121 0.42 -10.11 -14.38
N THR A 122 -0.25 -9.84 -13.26
CA THR A 122 -1.31 -8.85 -13.17
C THR A 122 -0.91 -7.77 -12.17
N PHE A 123 -0.97 -6.51 -12.57
CA PHE A 123 -0.64 -5.37 -11.72
C PHE A 123 -1.89 -4.77 -11.06
N GLN A 124 -1.86 -4.61 -9.74
CA GLN A 124 -2.91 -3.91 -9.01
C GLN A 124 -2.44 -2.49 -8.66
N GLN A 125 -3.33 -1.53 -8.93
CA GLN A 125 -3.24 -0.12 -8.52
C GLN A 125 -4.62 0.37 -8.06
N ASP A 126 -4.68 1.52 -7.39
CA ASP A 126 -5.94 2.16 -7.04
C ASP A 126 -6.53 3.01 -8.19
N GLY A 127 -7.69 3.63 -7.94
CA GLY A 127 -8.39 4.45 -8.91
C GLY A 127 -7.99 5.93 -8.94
N ALA A 128 -6.80 6.31 -8.47
CA ALA A 128 -6.37 7.71 -8.49
C ALA A 128 -6.35 8.27 -9.93
N SER A 129 -6.65 9.57 -10.08
CA SER A 129 -6.82 10.18 -11.41
C SER A 129 -5.58 10.11 -12.28
N ILE A 130 -4.38 10.09 -11.68
CA ILE A 130 -3.12 9.90 -12.41
C ILE A 130 -2.95 8.44 -12.88
N HIS A 131 -3.41 7.46 -12.09
CA HIS A 131 -3.34 6.02 -12.40
C HIS A 131 -4.28 5.61 -13.54
N THR A 132 -5.41 6.31 -13.68
CA THR A 132 -6.38 6.10 -14.76
C THR A 132 -6.26 7.13 -15.89
N SER A 133 -5.18 7.90 -15.92
CA SER A 133 -4.98 8.93 -16.94
C SER A 133 -4.73 8.32 -18.32
N LYS A 134 -4.93 9.11 -19.38
CA LYS A 134 -4.64 8.67 -20.76
C LYS A 134 -3.19 8.20 -20.90
N ARG A 135 -2.25 8.99 -20.38
CA ARG A 135 -0.81 8.70 -20.44
C ARG A 135 -0.45 7.37 -19.78
N THR A 136 -1.02 7.10 -18.61
CA THR A 136 -0.77 5.86 -17.86
C THR A 136 -1.39 4.64 -18.54
N ASN A 137 -2.60 4.77 -19.10
CA ASN A 137 -3.23 3.69 -19.86
C ASN A 137 -2.47 3.39 -21.18
N GLU A 138 -1.94 4.41 -21.85
CA GLU A 138 -1.06 4.23 -23.01
C GLU A 138 0.19 3.44 -22.62
N PHE A 139 0.85 3.80 -21.51
CA PHE A 139 2.00 3.06 -20.99
C PHE A 139 1.66 1.59 -20.68
N PHE A 140 0.53 1.30 -20.02
CA PHE A 140 0.11 -0.08 -19.77
C PHE A 140 -0.10 -0.87 -21.06
N THR A 141 -0.65 -0.23 -22.09
CA THR A 141 -0.86 -0.85 -23.40
C THR A 141 0.48 -1.12 -24.10
N GLU A 142 1.40 -0.15 -24.08
CA GLU A 142 2.73 -0.24 -24.71
C GLU A 142 3.61 -1.31 -24.06
N GLN A 143 3.50 -1.48 -22.74
CA GLN A 143 4.28 -2.46 -21.96
C GLN A 143 3.52 -3.79 -21.75
N GLU A 144 2.34 -3.95 -22.37
CA GLU A 144 1.49 -5.14 -22.26
C GLU A 144 1.13 -5.51 -20.80
N ILE A 145 1.04 -4.51 -19.93
CA ILE A 145 0.75 -4.69 -18.50
C ILE A 145 -0.74 -4.95 -18.31
N ARG A 146 -1.08 -6.11 -17.76
CA ARG A 146 -2.45 -6.44 -17.37
C ARG A 146 -2.79 -5.78 -16.04
N VAL A 147 -3.66 -4.77 -16.05
CA VAL A 147 -4.15 -4.13 -14.82
C VAL A 147 -5.30 -4.93 -14.22
N LEU A 148 -5.24 -5.20 -12.91
CA LEU A 148 -6.31 -5.83 -12.16
C LEU A 148 -7.49 -4.86 -12.04
N PRO A 149 -8.72 -5.24 -12.45
CA PRO A 149 -9.90 -4.46 -12.12
C PRO A 149 -9.95 -4.29 -10.60
N TRP A 150 -10.03 -3.05 -10.10
CA TRP A 150 -9.94 -2.77 -8.68
C TRP A 150 -11.13 -1.95 -8.20
N THR A 151 -11.62 -2.27 -7.00
CA THR A 151 -12.77 -1.59 -6.41
C THR A 151 -12.33 -0.37 -5.63
N ALA A 152 -13.08 0.71 -5.75
CA ALA A 152 -12.78 1.92 -5.01
C ALA A 152 -12.85 1.67 -3.50
N ARG A 153 -11.97 2.36 -2.75
CA ARG A 153 -12.03 2.43 -1.27
C ARG A 153 -11.87 1.07 -0.59
N SER A 154 -10.97 0.24 -1.11
CA SER A 154 -10.70 -1.11 -0.61
C SER A 154 -9.30 -1.35 -0.07
N PRO A 155 -8.80 -0.52 0.87
CA PRO A 155 -7.47 -0.71 1.43
C PRO A 155 -7.34 -2.02 2.19
N ASP A 156 -8.42 -2.53 2.79
CA ASP A 156 -8.44 -3.78 3.54
C ASP A 156 -8.26 -5.02 2.63
N LEU A 157 -8.52 -4.87 1.33
CA LEU A 157 -8.25 -5.87 0.31
C LEU A 157 -6.85 -5.71 -0.32
N ASN A 158 -6.09 -4.67 0.02
CA ASN A 158 -4.72 -4.48 -0.45
C ASN A 158 -3.72 -4.95 0.64
N PRO A 159 -3.00 -6.07 0.47
CA PRO A 159 -2.12 -6.62 1.51
C PRO A 159 -0.95 -5.70 1.85
N ILE A 160 -0.55 -4.78 0.96
CA ILE A 160 0.54 -3.83 1.23
C ILE A 160 0.21 -2.85 2.36
N GLU A 161 -1.07 -2.59 2.62
CA GLU A 161 -1.52 -1.74 3.73
C GLU A 161 -1.16 -2.32 5.11
N ASN A 162 -1.15 -3.65 5.22
CA ASN A 162 -0.65 -4.31 6.43
C ASN A 162 0.86 -4.22 6.53
N LEU A 163 1.57 -4.28 5.40
CA LEU A 163 3.02 -4.13 5.38
C LEU A 163 3.43 -2.70 5.78
N TRP A 164 2.73 -1.69 5.27
CA TRP A 164 2.78 -0.32 5.74
C TRP A 164 2.56 -0.18 7.24
N SER A 165 1.58 -0.91 7.77
CA SER A 165 1.34 -0.93 9.22
C SER A 165 2.47 -1.60 10.00
N ILE A 166 3.10 -2.66 9.47
CA ILE A 166 4.29 -3.31 10.07
C ILE A 166 5.45 -2.32 10.09
N MET A 167 5.77 -1.70 8.95
CA MET A 167 6.83 -0.70 8.85
C MET A 167 6.55 0.48 9.78
N THR A 168 5.30 0.93 9.90
CA THR A 168 4.94 2.07 10.76
C THR A 168 5.33 1.81 12.21
N ARG A 169 5.12 0.59 12.68
CA ARG A 169 5.49 0.19 14.05
C ARG A 169 7.00 0.13 14.26
N GLN A 170 7.77 -0.19 13.23
CA GLN A 170 9.23 -0.28 13.30
C GLN A 170 9.90 1.10 13.18
N VAL A 171 9.55 1.86 12.14
CA VAL A 171 10.08 3.22 11.87
C VAL A 171 9.85 4.14 13.06
N TYR A 172 8.65 4.10 13.64
CA TYR A 172 8.29 4.95 14.78
C TYR A 172 8.34 4.22 16.12
N ALA A 173 9.10 3.12 16.22
CA ALA A 173 9.25 2.37 17.46
C ALA A 173 9.67 3.29 18.61
N ASN A 174 9.13 3.03 19.81
CA ASN A 174 9.34 3.88 21.01
C ASN A 174 8.88 5.35 20.82
N GLY A 175 8.08 5.62 19.78
CA GLY A 175 7.69 6.94 19.31
C GLY A 175 8.88 7.81 18.94
N LYS A 176 9.82 7.21 18.21
CA LYS A 176 10.87 7.90 17.47
C LYS A 176 10.24 8.97 16.58
N GLN A 177 10.88 10.13 16.53
CA GLN A 177 10.58 11.22 15.61
C GLN A 177 11.85 11.55 14.85
N TYR A 178 11.71 12.13 13.67
CA TYR A 178 12.83 12.37 12.77
C TYR A 178 13.13 13.86 12.67
N SER A 179 14.42 14.18 12.58
CA SER A 179 14.88 15.57 12.52
C SER A 179 14.86 16.11 11.11
N SER A 180 15.06 15.25 10.10
CA SER A 180 15.11 15.60 8.68
C SER A 180 14.46 14.56 7.78
N VAL A 181 14.12 14.97 6.55
CA VAL A 181 13.63 14.10 5.47
C VAL A 181 14.65 13.00 5.15
N GLY A 182 15.95 13.32 5.13
CA GLY A 182 17.00 12.32 4.88
C GLY A 182 17.02 11.19 5.92
N GLU A 183 16.90 11.55 7.20
CA GLU A 183 16.93 10.58 8.31
C GLU A 183 15.74 9.61 8.28
N ILE A 184 14.54 10.11 7.98
CA ILE A 184 13.36 9.22 7.84
C ILE A 184 13.46 8.38 6.57
N THR A 185 13.96 8.93 5.46
CA THR A 185 14.14 8.18 4.21
C THR A 185 15.12 7.03 4.40
N GLU A 186 16.24 7.24 5.08
CA GLU A 186 17.20 6.16 5.38
C GLU A 186 16.57 5.07 6.23
N ALA A 187 15.86 5.44 7.30
CA ALA A 187 15.16 4.46 8.13
C ALA A 187 14.05 3.71 7.36
N LEU A 188 13.40 4.34 6.38
CA LEU A 188 12.41 3.68 5.52
C LEU A 188 13.07 2.64 4.62
N TYR A 189 14.24 2.96 4.03
CA TYR A 189 15.02 1.99 3.26
C TYR A 189 15.47 0.81 4.13
N GLU A 190 16.08 1.08 5.29
CA GLU A 190 16.51 0.02 6.22
C GLU A 190 15.35 -0.89 6.64
N THR A 191 14.21 -0.28 6.99
CA THR A 191 13.01 -1.02 7.40
C THR A 191 12.44 -1.82 6.22
N TRP A 192 12.39 -1.22 5.03
CA TRP A 192 11.89 -1.90 3.83
C TRP A 192 12.76 -3.10 3.51
N ASP A 193 14.09 -2.93 3.46
CA ASP A 193 15.04 -3.98 3.13
C ASP A 193 15.01 -5.12 4.15
N ALA A 194 14.82 -4.82 5.44
CA ALA A 194 14.71 -5.80 6.51
C ALA A 194 13.42 -6.65 6.48
N ILE A 195 12.41 -6.31 5.69
CA ILE A 195 11.18 -7.13 5.57
C ILE A 195 11.53 -8.51 5.01
N GLU A 196 11.27 -9.54 5.80
CA GLU A 196 11.50 -10.92 5.42
C GLU A 196 10.45 -11.43 4.41
N MET A 197 10.90 -12.34 3.54
CA MET A 197 10.06 -12.93 2.51
C MET A 197 8.83 -13.65 3.07
N ASP A 198 8.97 -14.32 4.22
CA ASP A 198 7.88 -15.05 4.86
C ASP A 198 6.75 -14.12 5.33
N THR A 199 7.09 -12.87 5.69
CA THR A 199 6.08 -11.85 6.02
C THR A 199 5.25 -11.51 4.78
N ILE A 200 5.90 -11.33 3.63
CA ILE A 200 5.22 -11.02 2.36
C ILE A 200 4.33 -12.18 1.93
N LYS A 201 4.86 -13.41 1.93
CA LYS A 201 4.09 -14.62 1.57
C LYS A 201 2.84 -14.77 2.43
N SER A 202 2.99 -14.62 3.75
CA SER A 202 1.86 -14.69 4.69
C SER A 202 0.76 -13.67 4.37
N LEU A 203 1.13 -12.48 3.91
CA LEU A 203 0.18 -11.45 3.49
C LEU A 203 -0.53 -11.83 2.19
N ILE A 204 0.19 -12.32 1.18
CA ILE A 204 -0.41 -12.77 -0.09
C ILE A 204 -1.33 -13.98 0.13
N GLU A 205 -0.90 -14.98 0.91
CA GLU A 205 -1.70 -16.16 1.28
C GLU A 205 -2.94 -15.81 2.12
N SER A 206 -3.00 -14.61 2.70
CA SER A 206 -4.19 -14.13 3.41
C SER A 206 -5.31 -13.69 2.47
N MET A 207 -5.03 -13.40 1.20
CA MET A 207 -5.99 -12.83 0.23
C MET A 207 -7.29 -13.62 0.09
N PRO A 208 -7.29 -14.96 -0.06
CA PRO A 208 -8.53 -15.73 -0.09
C PRO A 208 -9.39 -15.57 1.17
N ARG A 209 -8.76 -15.40 2.35
CA ARG A 209 -9.48 -15.18 3.61
C ARG A 209 -10.08 -13.77 3.67
N ARG A 210 -9.35 -12.76 3.19
CA ARG A 210 -9.84 -11.37 3.08
C ARG A 210 -11.08 -11.27 2.21
N CYS A 211 -11.04 -11.86 1.01
CA CYS A 211 -12.18 -11.87 0.09
C CYS A 211 -13.40 -12.58 0.72
N LYS A 212 -13.19 -13.74 1.38
CA LYS A 212 -14.27 -14.44 2.09
C LYS A 212 -14.87 -13.60 3.22
N GLU A 213 -14.05 -12.83 3.92
CA GLU A 213 -14.54 -11.96 4.98
C GLU A 213 -15.30 -10.75 4.43
N CYS A 214 -14.84 -10.16 3.31
CA CYS A 214 -15.55 -9.08 2.63
C CYS A 214 -16.99 -9.50 2.30
N ILE A 215 -17.14 -10.69 1.70
CA ILE A 215 -18.45 -11.27 1.37
C ILE A 215 -19.27 -11.52 2.65
N LYS A 216 -18.69 -12.16 3.67
CA LYS A 216 -19.40 -12.47 4.92
C LYS A 216 -19.88 -11.24 5.69
N LYS A 217 -19.17 -10.11 5.59
CA LYS A 217 -19.50 -8.87 6.28
C LYS A 217 -20.48 -7.98 5.51
N HIS A 218 -21.03 -8.46 4.39
CA HIS A 218 -21.83 -7.63 3.48
C HIS A 218 -21.11 -6.32 3.16
N ASP A 219 -19.82 -6.45 2.82
CA ASP A 219 -18.96 -5.38 2.32
C ASP A 219 -18.67 -4.24 3.31
N ASN A 220 -18.88 -4.49 4.60
CA ASN A 220 -18.29 -3.65 5.64
C ASN A 220 -16.79 -3.95 5.75
N LYS A 221 -16.01 -2.98 6.27
CA LYS A 221 -14.55 -3.11 6.44
C LYS A 221 -14.19 -4.46 7.10
N THR A 222 -13.28 -5.19 6.46
CA THR A 222 -12.71 -6.39 7.09
C THR A 222 -11.84 -6.00 8.28
N HIS A 223 -11.39 -6.98 9.07
CA HIS A 223 -10.49 -6.68 10.20
C HIS A 223 -9.02 -6.44 9.77
N TYR A 224 -8.75 -6.60 8.47
CA TYR A 224 -7.43 -6.46 7.86
C TYR A 224 -7.08 -4.99 7.57
#